data_AF-A0A2G9ZF05-F1
#
_entry.id   AF-A0A2G9ZF05-F1
#
_cell.length_a   1.000
_cell.length_b   1.000
_cell.length_c   1.000
_cell.angle_alpha   90.00
_cell.angle_beta   90.00
_cell.angle_gamma   90.00
#
_symmetry.space_group_name_H-M   'P 1'
#
loop_
_entity.id
_entity.type
_entity.pdbx_description
1 polymer ?
#
loop_
_entity_poly.entity_id
_entity_poly.type
_entity_poly.pdbx_seq_one_letter_code
_entity_poly.pdbx_strand_id
1 'polypeptide(L)'
;MKKIFTEIWQFVKNHGKYLFVILLFILVLIFGENFSLSPEQREIKLLQKNTRQLVQGEYKLASEEEEASIGLFLSSYNGDYYRMFFDARAEKNLEQSNSEIVSGTSPQSLRSEADLYLETLSGKRLLIKHIGVEQGNDFANQEITFRANDNYSNMVIRRANSSDKSLLKFRNFTLTRLNCKNDFCLNNLYQTVNGPASPTFIDQSAGIKADTIFKFTFQGQIYGQIFKASKDNLSDVSLALNKKGSGGLGIFQIELREVEIKNGEYKVKPMALATTVFESENLADFQTADGVYQFPIAAELEVDKNYFIGLSSKEAKINFINTLEILGDKKGQAYKEGPAIKIGSKTSRSCLYFSTFYRQYQNNFGEKVLLNSRIEDLGEGVGIYSYKFSVTPADYLDIYQKGQGVYFDPVIGGISAPAKDNNFFIYKFDTGYPFKDATIEASQAVVDYNKIELYFSYDEEKWQKIETLKRDNKPNDFRNSFSGDGQKKVFFVKVIYDRDDKNKKLGLFNLQKLTVHADLLMDK
;
A
#
# COMPACT_ATOMS: atom_id res chain seq x y z
N MET A 1 -59.43 28.77 -13.75
CA MET A 1 -58.28 28.02 -14.31
C MET A 1 -57.88 28.48 -15.71
N LYS A 2 -58.75 28.50 -16.74
CA LYS A 2 -58.36 28.95 -18.09
C LYS A 2 -57.75 30.36 -18.14
N LYS A 3 -58.31 31.32 -17.41
CA LYS A 3 -57.84 32.72 -17.39
C LYS A 3 -56.42 32.89 -16.82
N ILE A 4 -56.12 32.16 -15.74
CA ILE A 4 -54.79 32.14 -15.11
C ILE A 4 -53.75 31.54 -16.08
N PHE A 5 -54.12 30.49 -16.82
CA PHE A 5 -53.22 29.86 -17.80
C PHE A 5 -52.89 30.81 -18.97
N THR A 6 -53.88 31.57 -19.44
CA THR A 6 -53.66 32.55 -20.53
C THR A 6 -52.79 33.71 -20.09
N GLU A 7 -52.98 34.21 -18.87
CA GLU A 7 -52.18 35.31 -18.29
C GLU A 7 -50.73 34.86 -18.03
N ILE A 8 -50.52 33.65 -17.51
CA ILE A 8 -49.18 33.05 -17.37
C ILE A 8 -48.51 32.87 -18.73
N TRP A 9 -49.24 32.42 -19.76
CA TRP A 9 -48.68 32.21 -21.09
C TRP A 9 -48.28 33.52 -21.79
N GLN A 10 -49.07 34.59 -21.65
CA GLN A 10 -48.70 35.92 -22.13
C GLN A 10 -47.49 36.49 -21.39
N PHE A 11 -47.39 36.27 -20.08
CA PHE A 11 -46.22 36.65 -19.29
C PHE A 11 -44.95 35.93 -19.76
N VAL A 12 -45.03 34.61 -19.98
CA VAL A 12 -43.92 33.80 -20.52
C VAL A 12 -43.50 34.28 -21.92
N LYS A 13 -44.45 34.66 -22.78
CA LYS A 13 -44.15 35.13 -24.13
C LYS A 13 -43.46 36.51 -24.15
N ASN A 14 -43.88 37.41 -23.27
CA ASN A 14 -43.32 38.77 -23.20
C ASN A 14 -42.00 38.83 -22.40
N HIS A 15 -41.74 37.87 -21.52
CA HIS A 15 -40.56 37.85 -20.65
C HIS A 15 -39.71 36.59 -20.79
N GLY A 16 -39.84 35.87 -21.92
CA GLY A 16 -39.17 34.58 -22.15
C GLY A 16 -37.64 34.61 -22.01
N LYS A 17 -37.01 35.77 -22.29
CA LYS A 17 -35.57 35.97 -22.06
C LYS A 17 -35.20 35.91 -20.56
N TYR A 18 -36.06 36.44 -19.69
CA TYR A 18 -35.87 36.38 -18.24
C TYR A 18 -36.19 34.99 -17.68
N LEU A 19 -37.15 34.28 -18.28
CA LEU A 19 -37.49 32.92 -17.90
C LEU A 19 -36.31 31.96 -18.12
N PHE A 20 -35.57 32.12 -19.22
CA PHE A 20 -34.35 31.35 -19.49
C PHE A 20 -33.26 31.64 -18.45
N VAL A 21 -33.06 32.91 -18.07
CA VAL A 21 -32.08 33.31 -17.03
C VAL A 21 -32.47 32.76 -15.66
N ILE A 22 -33.76 32.81 -15.29
CA ILE A 22 -34.27 32.24 -14.04
C ILE A 22 -34.11 30.71 -14.05
N LEU A 23 -34.39 30.04 -15.17
CA LEU A 23 -34.22 28.59 -15.29
C LEU A 23 -32.74 28.18 -15.23
N LEU A 24 -31.83 29.02 -15.74
CA LEU A 24 -30.39 28.84 -15.64
C LEU A 24 -29.89 29.11 -14.21
N PHE A 25 -30.46 30.09 -13.49
CA PHE A 25 -30.22 30.31 -12.06
C PHE A 25 -30.74 29.16 -11.19
N ILE A 26 -31.91 28.61 -11.51
CA ILE A 26 -32.47 27.42 -10.84
C ILE A 26 -31.62 26.18 -11.16
N LEU A 27 -31.12 26.04 -12.39
CA LEU A 27 -30.14 25.00 -12.74
C LEU A 27 -28.82 25.18 -11.97
N VAL A 28 -28.31 26.41 -11.82
CA VAL A 28 -27.11 26.69 -11.02
C VAL A 28 -27.37 26.50 -9.52
N LEU A 29 -28.58 26.73 -9.01
CA LEU A 29 -28.93 26.44 -7.62
C LEU A 29 -29.14 24.95 -7.35
N ILE A 30 -29.76 24.22 -8.29
CA ILE A 30 -30.02 22.76 -8.16
C ILE A 30 -28.76 21.93 -8.44
N PHE A 31 -27.89 22.38 -9.35
CA PHE A 31 -26.67 21.64 -9.75
C PHE A 31 -25.36 22.30 -9.31
N GLY A 32 -25.37 23.53 -8.82
CA GLY A 32 -24.18 24.22 -8.28
C GLY A 32 -23.91 23.94 -6.80
N GLU A 33 -24.81 23.24 -6.11
CA GLU A 33 -24.57 22.73 -4.75
C GLU A 33 -23.92 21.34 -4.73
N ASN A 34 -22.98 21.09 -5.63
CA ASN A 34 -21.94 20.10 -5.39
C ASN A 34 -20.57 20.76 -5.54
N PHE A 35 -19.89 20.87 -4.39
CA PHE A 35 -18.48 21.18 -4.16
C PHE A 35 -18.08 22.64 -3.89
N SER A 36 -18.56 23.18 -2.77
CA SER A 36 -17.68 23.94 -1.88
C SER A 36 -17.69 23.33 -0.49
N LEU A 37 -16.59 22.65 -0.15
CA LEU A 37 -16.26 22.27 1.23
C LEU A 37 -16.40 23.50 2.12
N SER A 38 -16.99 23.34 3.31
CA SER A 38 -17.14 24.46 4.26
C SER A 38 -15.77 25.11 4.53
N PRO A 39 -15.70 26.41 4.84
CA PRO A 39 -14.44 27.09 5.16
C PRO A 39 -13.62 26.34 6.23
N GLU A 40 -14.29 25.78 7.25
CA GLU A 40 -13.66 24.92 8.27
C GLU A 40 -13.14 23.58 7.71
N GLN A 41 -13.85 22.95 6.77
CA GLN A 41 -13.38 21.72 6.11
C GLN A 41 -12.25 21.99 5.12
N ARG A 42 -12.21 23.16 4.48
CA ARG A 42 -11.07 23.63 3.66
C ARG A 42 -9.86 23.92 4.53
N GLU A 43 -10.04 24.54 5.69
CA GLU A 43 -8.97 24.82 6.64
C GLU A 43 -8.45 23.54 7.29
N ILE A 44 -9.31 22.56 7.60
CA ILE A 44 -8.90 21.23 8.08
C ILE A 44 -8.22 20.40 6.97
N LYS A 45 -8.65 20.47 5.70
CA LYS A 45 -7.93 19.83 4.57
C LYS A 45 -6.62 20.54 4.23
N LEU A 46 -6.52 21.87 4.37
CA LEU A 46 -5.28 22.64 4.17
C LEU A 46 -4.31 22.46 5.34
N LEU A 47 -4.81 22.37 6.58
CA LEU A 47 -4.03 22.00 7.76
C LEU A 47 -3.60 20.54 7.67
N GLN A 48 -4.46 19.59 7.29
CA GLN A 48 -4.04 18.19 7.07
C GLN A 48 -3.09 18.02 5.87
N LYS A 49 -3.20 18.85 4.83
CA LYS A 49 -2.28 18.84 3.67
C LYS A 49 -0.94 19.51 3.99
N ASN A 50 -0.91 20.51 4.86
CA ASN A 50 0.32 21.17 5.31
C ASN A 50 0.97 20.48 6.52
N THR A 51 0.20 19.77 7.36
CA THR A 51 0.70 18.93 8.45
C THR A 51 1.13 17.54 7.96
N ARG A 52 0.68 17.08 6.78
CA ARG A 52 1.23 15.90 6.09
C ARG A 52 2.50 16.19 5.28
N GLN A 53 2.88 17.46 5.10
CA GLN A 53 4.15 17.83 4.45
C GLN A 53 5.35 17.86 5.41
N LEU A 54 5.14 17.57 6.69
CA LEU A 54 6.21 17.36 7.66
C LEU A 54 6.15 15.90 8.11
N VAL A 55 7.20 15.14 7.76
CA VAL A 55 7.49 13.72 8.09
C VAL A 55 6.95 12.63 7.13
N GLN A 56 6.88 12.90 5.81
CA GLN A 56 6.88 11.82 4.78
C GLN A 56 7.93 12.00 3.65
N GLY A 57 8.99 12.77 3.90
CA GLY A 57 10.40 12.43 3.63
C GLY A 57 10.88 11.87 2.27
N GLU A 58 10.26 12.19 1.14
CA GLU A 58 10.87 11.95 -0.18
C GLU A 58 11.71 13.17 -0.60
N TYR A 59 13.03 12.96 -0.72
CA TYR A 59 13.99 13.93 -1.23
C TYR A 59 14.21 13.71 -2.72
N LYS A 60 14.19 14.80 -3.47
CA LYS A 60 14.32 14.79 -4.92
C LYS A 60 15.59 15.53 -5.29
N LEU A 61 16.31 14.99 -6.26
CA LEU A 61 17.40 15.68 -6.92
C LEU A 61 17.02 15.84 -8.40
N ALA A 62 16.51 17.02 -8.73
CA ALA A 62 16.05 17.33 -10.08
C ALA A 62 17.21 17.30 -11.10
N SER A 63 16.86 17.32 -12.39
CA SER A 63 17.83 17.32 -13.50
C SER A 63 18.74 18.55 -13.54
N GLU A 64 18.27 19.65 -12.96
CA GLU A 64 18.95 20.95 -12.86
C GLU A 64 19.68 21.14 -11.52
N GLU A 65 19.39 20.29 -10.53
CA GLU A 65 20.00 20.34 -9.20
C GLU A 65 21.19 19.40 -9.12
N GLU A 66 22.32 19.92 -8.63
CA GLU A 66 23.52 19.10 -8.40
C GLU A 66 23.52 18.46 -7.02
N GLU A 67 22.91 19.11 -6.03
CA GLU A 67 22.90 18.67 -4.63
C GLU A 67 21.53 18.84 -3.95
N ALA A 68 21.21 17.90 -3.05
CA ALA A 68 20.11 18.00 -2.10
C ALA A 68 20.66 17.79 -0.68
N SER A 69 20.32 18.69 0.25
CA SER A 69 20.76 18.61 1.65
C SER A 69 19.60 18.27 2.58
N ILE A 70 19.88 17.38 3.52
CA ILE A 70 18.97 16.88 4.54
C ILE A 70 19.53 17.37 5.87
N GLY A 71 19.02 18.52 6.31
CA GLY A 71 19.47 19.20 7.53
C GLY A 71 18.97 18.49 8.79
N LEU A 72 19.79 18.54 9.85
CA LEU A 72 19.49 17.92 11.16
C LEU A 72 19.10 16.43 11.06
N PHE A 73 19.67 15.75 10.08
CA PHE A 73 19.43 14.34 9.82
C PHE A 73 20.01 13.46 10.93
N LEU A 74 21.13 13.86 11.52
CA LEU A 74 21.83 13.06 12.51
C LEU A 74 22.50 13.92 13.59
N SER A 75 22.91 13.28 14.68
CA SER A 75 23.81 13.86 15.68
C SER A 75 24.92 12.85 15.92
N SER A 76 25.92 12.86 15.02
CA SER A 76 27.05 11.92 15.14
C SER A 76 28.07 12.44 16.14
N TYR A 77 28.78 11.48 16.73
CA TYR A 77 29.97 11.76 17.52
C TYR A 77 31.19 11.18 16.83
N ASN A 78 32.29 11.93 16.88
CA ASN A 78 33.58 11.46 16.39
C ASN A 78 33.96 10.11 17.02
N GLY A 79 34.31 9.14 16.18
CA GLY A 79 34.73 7.79 16.57
C GLY A 79 33.62 6.74 16.53
N ASP A 80 32.36 7.16 16.52
CA ASP A 80 31.22 6.24 16.49
C ASP A 80 31.01 5.60 15.12
N TYR A 81 30.36 4.43 15.14
CA TYR A 81 29.98 3.68 13.96
C TYR A 81 28.48 3.76 13.75
N TYR A 82 28.06 3.79 12.49
CA TYR A 82 26.67 3.92 12.10
C TYR A 82 26.34 2.99 10.95
N ARG A 83 25.08 2.55 10.91
CA ARG A 83 24.44 1.91 9.76
C ARG A 83 23.28 2.78 9.31
N MET A 84 23.22 3.06 8.01
CA MET A 84 22.20 3.87 7.38
C MET A 84 21.44 3.05 6.35
N PHE A 85 20.12 3.18 6.36
CA PHE A 85 19.21 2.63 5.36
C PHE A 85 18.44 3.73 4.68
N PHE A 86 18.17 3.56 3.40
CA PHE A 86 17.26 4.42 2.64
C PHE A 86 16.84 3.74 1.36
N ASP A 87 15.77 4.23 0.78
CA ASP A 87 15.26 3.77 -0.51
C ASP A 87 15.65 4.77 -1.58
N ALA A 88 16.18 4.30 -2.71
CA ALA A 88 16.58 5.14 -3.84
C ALA A 88 15.98 4.67 -5.16
N ARG A 89 15.62 5.61 -6.04
CA ARG A 89 15.13 5.35 -7.41
C ARG A 89 15.56 6.47 -8.35
N ALA A 90 15.85 6.13 -9.60
CA ALA A 90 16.00 7.09 -10.68
C ALA A 90 14.81 6.97 -11.64
N GLU A 91 14.21 8.09 -12.03
CA GLU A 91 13.17 8.07 -13.07
C GLU A 91 13.81 7.99 -14.46
N LYS A 92 13.23 7.17 -15.33
CA LYS A 92 13.72 7.03 -16.71
C LYS A 92 13.66 8.37 -17.42
N ASN A 93 14.79 8.78 -17.98
CA ASN A 93 14.82 9.92 -18.89
C ASN A 93 14.21 9.51 -20.24
N LEU A 94 13.01 10.03 -20.54
CA LEU A 94 12.26 9.72 -21.77
C LEU A 94 13.03 10.13 -23.04
N GLU A 95 13.95 11.10 -22.96
CA GLU A 95 14.75 11.53 -24.12
C GLU A 95 15.83 10.51 -24.50
N GLN A 96 16.43 9.82 -23.53
CA GLN A 96 17.42 8.76 -23.76
C GLN A 96 16.76 7.44 -24.19
N SER A 97 15.58 7.13 -23.64
CA SER A 97 14.82 5.93 -23.98
C SER A 97 14.46 5.82 -25.47
N ASN A 98 14.35 6.93 -26.20
CA ASN A 98 13.98 6.92 -27.61
C ASN A 98 15.18 6.65 -28.55
N SER A 99 16.43 6.80 -28.09
CA SER A 99 17.61 6.55 -28.94
C SER A 99 18.07 5.09 -28.90
N GLU A 100 17.92 4.40 -27.76
CA GLU A 100 18.35 3.00 -27.60
C GLU A 100 17.41 1.98 -28.28
N ILE A 101 16.15 2.34 -28.53
CA ILE A 101 15.21 1.50 -29.30
C ILE A 101 15.70 1.32 -30.76
N VAL A 102 16.56 2.22 -31.26
CA VAL A 102 17.06 2.18 -32.64
C VAL A 102 18.30 1.28 -32.79
N SER A 103 19.02 0.95 -31.72
CA SER A 103 20.30 0.22 -31.80
C SER A 103 20.23 -1.29 -31.55
N GLY A 104 19.06 -1.88 -31.27
CA GLY A 104 18.87 -3.33 -31.20
C GLY A 104 19.64 -4.06 -30.07
N THR A 105 20.31 -3.31 -29.20
CA THR A 105 20.97 -3.81 -27.99
C THR A 105 19.94 -4.05 -26.89
N SER A 106 19.97 -5.22 -26.27
CA SER A 106 19.16 -5.55 -25.08
C SER A 106 19.30 -4.40 -24.06
N PRO A 107 18.19 -3.90 -23.46
CA PRO A 107 18.24 -2.78 -22.53
C PRO A 107 19.12 -3.18 -21.34
N GLN A 108 20.35 -2.68 -21.30
CA GLN A 108 21.14 -2.69 -20.08
C GLN A 108 20.39 -1.84 -19.07
N SER A 109 20.32 -2.28 -17.82
CA SER A 109 19.70 -1.48 -16.76
C SER A 109 20.44 -0.14 -16.69
N LEU A 110 19.82 0.93 -17.18
CA LEU A 110 20.35 2.27 -17.04
C LEU A 110 20.45 2.57 -15.53
N ARG A 111 21.65 2.93 -15.09
CA ARG A 111 21.94 3.28 -13.70
C ARG A 111 22.39 4.72 -13.65
N SER A 112 21.76 5.48 -12.78
CA SER A 112 22.21 6.80 -12.36
C SER A 112 23.21 6.66 -11.21
N GLU A 113 23.99 7.70 -10.93
CA GLU A 113 25.00 7.67 -9.86
C GLU A 113 24.88 8.86 -8.93
N ALA A 114 25.04 8.62 -7.63
CA ALA A 114 25.02 9.64 -6.59
C ALA A 114 26.12 9.44 -5.55
N ASP A 115 26.68 10.55 -5.09
CA ASP A 115 27.61 10.64 -3.97
C ASP A 115 26.85 11.05 -2.71
N LEU A 116 27.11 10.35 -1.60
CA LEU A 116 26.51 10.63 -0.31
C LEU A 116 27.56 11.18 0.65
N TYR A 117 27.32 12.37 1.16
CA TYR A 117 28.17 13.06 2.11
C TYR A 117 27.48 13.26 3.44
N LEU A 118 28.26 13.31 4.51
CA LEU A 118 27.88 13.91 5.78
C LEU A 118 28.50 15.29 5.89
N GLU A 119 27.78 16.25 6.47
CA GLU A 119 28.22 17.63 6.60
C GLU A 119 28.04 18.15 8.04
N THR A 120 29.07 18.82 8.56
CA THR A 120 29.03 19.49 9.87
C THR A 120 28.34 20.85 9.74
N LEU A 121 27.97 21.47 10.87
CA LEU A 121 27.45 22.85 10.88
C LEU A 121 28.44 23.88 10.32
N SER A 122 29.74 23.57 10.28
CA SER A 122 30.78 24.40 9.68
C SER A 122 31.01 24.16 8.19
N GLY A 123 30.28 23.23 7.57
CA GLY A 123 30.39 22.90 6.14
C GLY A 123 31.49 21.88 5.80
N LYS A 124 32.14 21.27 6.80
CA LYS A 124 33.10 20.18 6.54
C LYS A 124 32.35 18.93 6.09
N ARG A 125 32.77 18.34 4.98
CA ARG A 125 32.13 17.18 4.37
C ARG A 125 32.95 15.90 4.49
N LEU A 126 32.28 14.75 4.64
CA LEU A 126 32.84 13.40 4.54
C LEU A 126 32.03 12.62 3.51
N LEU A 127 32.68 12.13 2.45
CA LEU A 127 32.04 11.18 1.53
C LEU A 127 31.91 9.83 2.23
N ILE A 128 30.69 9.34 2.40
CA ILE A 128 30.43 8.03 3.02
C ILE A 128 30.22 6.93 1.98
N LYS A 129 29.71 7.26 0.79
CA LYS A 129 29.49 6.27 -0.27
C LYS A 129 29.25 6.91 -1.63
N HIS A 130 29.69 6.22 -2.68
CA HIS A 130 29.20 6.39 -4.04
C HIS A 130 28.24 5.24 -4.36
N ILE A 131 27.03 5.55 -4.84
CA ILE A 131 25.96 4.58 -5.08
C ILE A 131 25.46 4.63 -6.53
N GLY A 132 25.15 3.44 -7.07
CA GLY A 132 24.36 3.31 -8.28
C GLY A 132 22.87 3.26 -7.94
N VAL A 133 22.07 4.04 -8.65
CA VAL A 133 20.62 4.14 -8.47
C VAL A 133 19.95 3.60 -9.73
N GLU A 134 19.17 2.52 -9.58
CA GLU A 134 18.51 1.87 -10.71
C GLU A 134 17.40 2.75 -11.29
N GLN A 135 17.37 2.86 -12.62
CA GLN A 135 16.26 3.53 -13.30
C GLN A 135 15.06 2.60 -13.41
N GLY A 136 13.92 3.05 -12.89
CA GLY A 136 12.72 2.23 -12.87
C GLY A 136 11.57 2.87 -12.12
N ASN A 137 10.52 2.07 -11.92
CA ASN A 137 9.35 2.47 -11.14
C ASN A 137 9.48 2.08 -9.66
N ASP A 138 10.40 1.18 -9.33
CA ASP A 138 10.56 0.67 -7.97
C ASP A 138 11.74 1.34 -7.27
N PHE A 139 11.59 1.54 -5.97
CA PHE A 139 12.70 1.95 -5.13
C PHE A 139 13.53 0.73 -4.71
N ALA A 140 14.84 0.85 -4.79
CA ALA A 140 15.77 -0.12 -4.25
C ALA A 140 16.25 0.33 -2.86
N ASN A 141 16.19 -0.56 -1.89
CA ASN A 141 16.75 -0.30 -0.56
C ASN A 141 18.28 -0.34 -0.60
N GLN A 142 18.92 0.60 0.09
CA GLN A 142 20.37 0.76 0.17
C GLN A 142 20.80 0.68 1.64
N GLU A 143 21.90 -0.02 1.90
CA GLU A 143 22.53 -0.13 3.22
C GLU A 143 23.96 0.42 3.16
N ILE A 144 24.32 1.30 4.09
CA ILE A 144 25.67 1.87 4.20
C ILE A 144 26.11 1.83 5.66
N THR A 145 27.29 1.27 5.91
CA THR A 145 27.96 1.33 7.21
C THR A 145 29.16 2.26 7.13
N PHE A 146 29.34 3.13 8.13
CA PHE A 146 30.45 4.09 8.16
C PHE A 146 30.88 4.42 9.59
N ARG A 147 32.09 4.97 9.71
CA ARG A 147 32.62 5.55 10.96
C ARG A 147 32.64 7.07 10.84
N ALA A 148 32.06 7.76 11.83
CA ALA A 148 32.14 9.21 11.90
C ALA A 148 33.53 9.64 12.39
N ASN A 149 34.18 10.58 11.70
CA ASN A 149 35.45 11.19 12.11
C ASN A 149 35.28 12.65 12.59
N ASP A 150 34.03 13.10 12.75
CA ASP A 150 33.63 14.43 13.25
C ASP A 150 32.16 14.40 13.70
N ASN A 151 31.65 15.52 14.20
CA ASN A 151 30.27 15.69 14.62
C ASN A 151 29.41 16.24 13.47
N TYR A 152 28.98 15.35 12.59
CA TYR A 152 28.10 15.66 11.47
C TYR A 152 26.64 15.80 11.91
N SER A 153 25.94 16.75 11.29
CA SER A 153 24.52 17.04 11.54
C SER A 153 23.63 16.88 10.31
N ASN A 154 24.21 17.03 9.12
CA ASN A 154 23.50 17.04 7.86
C ASN A 154 23.98 15.88 6.97
N MET A 155 23.13 15.49 6.03
CA MET A 155 23.50 14.62 4.92
C MET A 155 23.29 15.36 3.61
N VAL A 156 24.25 15.25 2.69
CA VAL A 156 24.18 15.86 1.37
C VAL A 156 24.26 14.77 0.32
N ILE A 157 23.30 14.77 -0.59
CA ILE A 157 23.23 13.88 -1.74
C ILE A 157 23.62 14.70 -2.95
N ARG A 158 24.69 14.29 -3.65
CA ARG A 158 25.15 14.95 -4.87
C ARG A 158 25.06 14.01 -6.04
N ARG A 159 24.69 14.52 -7.21
CA ARG A 159 24.80 13.76 -8.46
C ARG A 159 26.28 13.51 -8.78
N ALA A 160 26.66 12.25 -9.01
CA ALA A 160 28.06 11.94 -9.33
C ALA A 160 28.41 12.31 -10.78
N ASN A 161 27.44 12.21 -11.71
CA ASN A 161 27.61 12.55 -13.11
C ASN A 161 26.65 13.69 -13.53
N SER A 162 27.16 14.90 -13.75
CA SER A 162 26.37 16.08 -14.12
C SER A 162 25.66 15.98 -15.49
N SER A 163 26.11 15.05 -16.36
CA SER A 163 25.45 14.77 -17.63
C SER A 163 24.19 13.92 -17.49
N ASP A 164 24.03 13.20 -16.37
CA ASP A 164 22.81 12.44 -16.09
C ASP A 164 21.68 13.40 -15.69
N LYS A 165 20.61 13.43 -16.51
CA LYS A 165 19.43 14.27 -16.28
C LYS A 165 18.28 13.53 -15.62
N SER A 166 18.50 12.30 -15.15
CA SER A 166 17.47 11.51 -14.47
C SER A 166 17.09 12.16 -13.13
N LEU A 167 15.80 12.23 -12.84
CA LEU A 167 15.29 12.67 -11.54
C LEU A 167 15.58 11.57 -10.51
N LEU A 168 16.44 11.86 -9.53
CA LEU A 168 16.74 10.91 -8.45
C LEU A 168 15.79 11.17 -7.28
N LYS A 169 15.30 10.10 -6.68
CA LYS A 169 14.38 10.13 -5.54
C LYS A 169 14.93 9.26 -4.43
N PHE A 170 14.91 9.81 -3.22
CA PHE A 170 15.38 9.14 -2.02
C PHE A 170 14.33 9.25 -0.91
N ARG A 171 14.11 8.20 -0.14
CA ARG A 171 13.14 8.24 0.97
C ARG A 171 13.50 7.27 2.09
N ASN A 172 12.74 7.32 3.18
CA ASN A 172 12.82 6.37 4.30
C ASN A 172 14.20 6.26 4.94
N PHE A 173 14.94 7.38 5.02
CA PHE A 173 16.23 7.39 5.69
C PHE A 173 16.10 6.98 7.16
N THR A 174 16.87 5.96 7.54
CA THR A 174 16.99 5.46 8.92
C THR A 174 18.47 5.38 9.27
N LEU A 175 18.84 5.83 10.46
CA LEU A 175 20.20 5.78 10.95
C LEU A 175 20.24 5.08 12.31
N THR A 176 21.08 4.06 12.41
CA THR A 176 21.29 3.27 13.63
C THR A 176 22.74 3.44 14.07
N ARG A 177 22.97 3.85 15.32
CA ARG A 177 24.31 3.83 15.93
C ARG A 177 24.66 2.37 16.26
N LEU A 178 25.86 1.95 15.88
CA LEU A 178 26.38 0.61 16.10
C LEU A 178 27.20 0.55 17.41
N ASN A 179 27.22 -0.62 18.04
CA ASN A 179 28.00 -0.92 19.23
C ASN A 179 29.47 -1.26 18.92
N CYS A 180 29.86 -1.24 17.64
CA CYS A 180 31.22 -1.54 17.24
C CYS A 180 32.27 -0.64 17.89
N LYS A 181 33.39 -1.25 18.32
CA LYS A 181 34.51 -0.53 18.93
C LYS A 181 35.68 -0.27 17.97
N ASN A 182 35.70 -0.96 16.82
CA ASN A 182 36.77 -0.89 15.83
C ASN A 182 36.25 -1.23 14.42
N ASP A 183 37.05 -0.93 13.39
CA ASP A 183 36.72 -1.20 11.99
C ASP A 183 36.60 -2.71 11.70
N PHE A 184 37.28 -3.55 12.50
CA PHE A 184 37.13 -5.01 12.39
C PHE A 184 35.69 -5.45 12.72
N CYS A 185 35.08 -4.92 13.78
CA CYS A 185 33.66 -5.16 14.07
C CYS A 185 32.77 -4.71 12.90
N LEU A 186 32.98 -3.48 12.40
CA LEU A 186 32.19 -2.91 11.30
C LEU A 186 32.19 -3.80 10.05
N ASN A 187 33.38 -4.28 9.67
CA ASN A 187 33.57 -5.11 8.48
C ASN A 187 33.06 -6.56 8.65
N ASN A 188 32.75 -6.97 9.87
CA ASN A 188 32.27 -8.32 10.19
C ASN A 188 30.81 -8.33 10.65
N LEU A 189 30.06 -7.25 10.51
CA LEU A 189 28.62 -7.25 10.80
C LEU A 189 27.89 -8.21 9.85
N TYR A 190 26.89 -8.91 10.37
CA TYR A 190 25.96 -9.64 9.50
C TYR A 190 25.20 -8.65 8.61
N GLN A 191 24.94 -9.09 7.38
CA GLN A 191 24.07 -8.37 6.46
C GLN A 191 22.67 -8.24 7.07
N THR A 192 22.06 -7.06 6.94
CA THR A 192 20.69 -6.86 7.38
C THR A 192 19.75 -7.75 6.59
N VAL A 193 18.86 -8.46 7.30
CA VAL A 193 17.77 -9.20 6.66
C VAL A 193 16.54 -8.30 6.67
N ASN A 194 16.06 -7.94 5.48
CA ASN A 194 14.86 -7.12 5.31
C ASN A 194 13.69 -7.99 4.86
N GLY A 195 12.54 -7.80 5.52
CA GLY A 195 11.26 -8.09 4.92
C GLY A 195 11.13 -7.32 3.62
N PRO A 196 10.86 -7.98 2.48
CA PRO A 196 10.76 -7.28 1.22
C PRO A 196 9.51 -6.39 1.21
N ALA A 197 9.71 -5.08 1.38
CA ALA A 197 8.65 -4.08 1.23
C ALA A 197 8.14 -4.02 -0.22
N SER A 198 9.00 -4.34 -1.18
CA SER A 198 8.74 -4.43 -2.63
C SER A 198 9.68 -5.50 -3.20
N PRO A 199 9.15 -6.66 -3.63
CA PRO A 199 8.70 -6.66 -5.02
C PRO A 199 7.36 -7.36 -5.17
N THR A 200 6.38 -6.59 -5.61
CA THR A 200 5.23 -7.13 -6.32
C THR A 200 5.66 -7.53 -7.72
N PHE A 201 5.63 -8.83 -8.03
CA PHE A 201 5.85 -9.29 -9.41
C PHE A 201 4.53 -9.27 -10.17
N ILE A 202 4.56 -8.73 -11.40
CA ILE A 202 3.46 -8.83 -12.35
C ILE A 202 3.46 -10.25 -12.90
N ASP A 203 2.51 -11.05 -12.46
CA ASP A 203 2.41 -12.44 -12.90
C ASP A 203 1.95 -12.56 -14.34
N GLN A 204 0.88 -11.84 -14.68
CA GLN A 204 0.24 -11.92 -15.98
C GLN A 204 -0.23 -10.52 -16.38
N SER A 205 -0.13 -10.19 -17.66
CA SER A 205 -0.67 -8.94 -18.22
C SER A 205 -1.25 -9.18 -19.60
N ALA A 206 -2.41 -8.58 -19.87
CA ALA A 206 -2.92 -8.44 -21.23
C ALA A 206 -2.35 -7.13 -21.84
N GLY A 207 -1.79 -7.18 -23.05
CA GLY A 207 -1.13 -6.03 -23.69
C GLY A 207 -2.03 -4.80 -23.95
N ILE A 208 -1.39 -3.66 -24.27
CA ILE A 208 -1.95 -2.28 -24.18
C ILE A 208 -2.98 -1.90 -25.26
N LYS A 209 -3.14 -2.66 -26.35
CA LYS A 209 -4.07 -2.25 -27.44
C LYS A 209 -5.52 -2.66 -27.14
N ALA A 210 -6.24 -1.82 -26.41
CA ALA A 210 -7.67 -1.99 -26.18
C ALA A 210 -8.46 -1.82 -27.49
N ASP A 211 -9.18 -2.85 -27.92
CA ASP A 211 -10.11 -2.80 -29.06
C ASP A 211 -11.58 -2.95 -28.63
N THR A 212 -11.82 -3.14 -27.33
CA THR A 212 -13.14 -3.37 -26.73
C THR A 212 -13.30 -2.61 -25.43
N ILE A 213 -14.52 -2.13 -25.19
CA ILE A 213 -14.91 -1.46 -23.95
C ILE A 213 -16.06 -2.24 -23.31
N PHE A 214 -15.88 -2.67 -22.07
CA PHE A 214 -16.92 -3.26 -21.25
C PHE A 214 -17.59 -2.15 -20.43
N LYS A 215 -18.87 -1.92 -20.69
CA LYS A 215 -19.62 -0.82 -20.07
C LYS A 215 -20.65 -1.39 -19.11
N PHE A 216 -20.74 -0.80 -17.93
CA PHE A 216 -21.89 -1.05 -17.09
C PHE A 216 -23.10 -0.31 -17.66
N THR A 217 -24.15 -1.06 -18.00
CA THR A 217 -25.39 -0.50 -18.57
C THR A 217 -26.48 -0.27 -17.52
N PHE A 218 -26.42 -0.99 -16.41
CA PHE A 218 -27.36 -0.86 -15.28
C PHE A 218 -26.67 -1.27 -13.97
N GLN A 219 -27.19 -0.75 -12.85
CA GLN A 219 -26.74 -1.06 -11.50
C GLN A 219 -26.79 -2.57 -11.22
N GLY A 220 -25.87 -3.08 -10.40
CA GLY A 220 -25.85 -4.49 -10.00
C GLY A 220 -25.05 -5.41 -10.94
N GLN A 221 -24.37 -4.85 -11.94
CA GLN A 221 -23.53 -5.62 -12.84
C GLN A 221 -22.12 -5.82 -12.28
N ILE A 222 -21.55 -7.00 -12.55
CA ILE A 222 -20.15 -7.32 -12.28
C ILE A 222 -19.49 -7.80 -13.57
N TYR A 223 -18.41 -7.14 -13.96
CA TYR A 223 -17.53 -7.55 -15.06
C TYR A 223 -16.14 -7.85 -14.51
N GLY A 224 -15.53 -8.93 -14.95
CA GLY A 224 -14.23 -9.32 -14.44
C GLY A 224 -13.49 -10.31 -15.31
N GLN A 225 -12.28 -10.64 -14.90
CA GLN A 225 -11.35 -11.53 -15.57
C GLN A 225 -11.18 -12.80 -14.74
N ILE A 226 -11.29 -13.96 -15.38
CA ILE A 226 -10.87 -15.23 -14.77
C ILE A 226 -9.37 -15.39 -14.95
N PHE A 227 -8.69 -15.81 -13.89
CA PHE A 227 -7.26 -16.12 -13.92
C PHE A 227 -6.95 -17.36 -13.10
N LYS A 228 -5.81 -17.96 -13.40
CA LYS A 228 -5.24 -19.05 -12.63
C LYS A 228 -4.13 -18.51 -11.74
N ALA A 229 -4.20 -18.78 -10.44
CA ALA A 229 -3.21 -18.27 -9.50
C ALA A 229 -1.87 -18.99 -9.67
N SER A 230 -0.78 -18.26 -9.89
CA SER A 230 0.56 -18.84 -9.97
C SER A 230 1.30 -18.87 -8.62
N LYS A 231 0.78 -18.11 -7.64
CA LYS A 231 1.28 -17.95 -6.28
C LYS A 231 0.12 -17.87 -5.30
N ASP A 232 0.44 -17.95 -4.02
CA ASP A 232 -0.52 -18.07 -2.92
C ASP A 232 -0.82 -16.76 -2.20
N ASN A 233 -0.21 -15.64 -2.57
CA ASN A 233 -0.22 -14.41 -1.79
C ASN A 233 -0.52 -13.17 -2.64
N LEU A 234 -1.72 -13.16 -3.25
CA LEU A 234 -2.19 -12.03 -4.04
C LEU A 234 -2.23 -10.78 -3.16
N SER A 235 -1.64 -9.69 -3.63
CA SER A 235 -1.63 -8.42 -2.91
C SER A 235 -2.47 -7.36 -3.59
N ASP A 236 -2.40 -7.29 -4.92
CA ASP A 236 -3.01 -6.21 -5.70
C ASP A 236 -3.45 -6.71 -7.08
N VAL A 237 -4.33 -5.93 -7.71
CA VAL A 237 -4.74 -6.12 -9.10
C VAL A 237 -4.78 -4.79 -9.82
N SER A 238 -4.41 -4.78 -11.10
CA SER A 238 -4.54 -3.59 -11.95
C SER A 238 -5.57 -3.80 -13.04
N LEU A 239 -6.34 -2.75 -13.30
CA LEU A 239 -7.33 -2.68 -14.37
C LEU A 239 -7.13 -1.39 -15.16
N ALA A 240 -7.32 -1.44 -16.47
CA ALA A 240 -7.46 -0.22 -17.25
C ALA A 240 -8.92 0.22 -17.28
N LEU A 241 -9.16 1.44 -16.83
CA LEU A 241 -10.48 2.01 -16.68
C LEU A 241 -10.54 3.36 -17.39
N ASN A 242 -11.72 3.70 -17.89
CA ASN A 242 -12.03 5.03 -18.39
C ASN A 242 -13.26 5.57 -17.67
N LYS A 243 -13.24 6.86 -17.33
CA LYS A 243 -14.38 7.56 -16.74
C LYS A 243 -15.22 8.17 -17.86
N LYS A 244 -16.50 7.78 -17.94
CA LYS A 244 -17.47 8.49 -18.76
C LYS A 244 -18.33 9.39 -17.87
N GLY A 245 -18.36 10.69 -18.15
CA GLY A 245 -19.00 11.68 -17.26
C GLY A 245 -18.25 11.78 -15.93
N SER A 246 -18.95 11.65 -14.80
CA SER A 246 -18.33 11.57 -13.46
C SER A 246 -17.83 10.16 -13.13
N GLY A 247 -18.12 9.15 -13.95
CA GLY A 247 -17.84 7.74 -13.66
C GLY A 247 -18.91 7.04 -12.82
N GLY A 248 -20.07 7.65 -12.60
CA GLY A 248 -21.10 7.18 -11.67
C GLY A 248 -20.99 7.82 -10.29
N LEU A 249 -21.98 7.59 -9.42
CA LEU A 249 -22.03 8.06 -8.03
C LEU A 249 -22.17 6.89 -7.06
N GLY A 250 -21.48 6.93 -5.93
CA GLY A 250 -21.51 5.86 -4.92
C GLY A 250 -20.34 4.87 -5.07
N ILE A 251 -20.50 3.71 -4.44
CA ILE A 251 -19.40 2.79 -4.15
C ILE A 251 -19.29 1.72 -5.25
N PHE A 252 -18.11 1.63 -5.84
CA PHE A 252 -17.67 0.50 -6.66
C PHE A 252 -16.89 -0.49 -5.80
N GLN A 253 -16.91 -1.76 -6.18
CA GLN A 253 -16.21 -2.81 -5.45
C GLN A 253 -15.39 -3.68 -6.40
N ILE A 254 -14.11 -3.89 -6.10
CA ILE A 254 -13.30 -4.96 -6.68
C ILE A 254 -13.50 -6.19 -5.83
N GLU A 255 -13.99 -7.27 -6.42
CA GLU A 255 -14.33 -8.52 -5.73
C GLU A 255 -13.47 -9.67 -6.27
N LEU A 256 -12.77 -10.37 -5.37
CA LEU A 256 -12.09 -11.64 -5.67
C LEU A 256 -13.02 -12.80 -5.31
N ARG A 257 -13.22 -13.75 -6.21
CA ARG A 257 -14.09 -14.92 -6.01
C ARG A 257 -13.42 -16.18 -6.54
N GLU A 258 -13.72 -17.32 -5.93
CA GLU A 258 -13.29 -18.63 -6.45
C GLU A 258 -14.11 -19.01 -7.70
N VAL A 259 -13.48 -19.71 -8.65
CA VAL A 259 -14.12 -20.22 -9.86
C VAL A 259 -14.03 -21.74 -9.90
N GLU A 260 -15.17 -22.38 -10.15
CA GLU A 260 -15.25 -23.82 -10.40
C GLU A 260 -15.45 -24.06 -11.91
N ILE A 261 -14.67 -24.97 -12.49
CA ILE A 261 -14.84 -25.38 -13.90
C ILE A 261 -15.65 -26.68 -13.93
N LYS A 262 -16.88 -26.64 -14.45
CA LYS A 262 -17.75 -27.81 -14.61
C LYS A 262 -18.09 -27.97 -16.09
N ASN A 263 -17.77 -29.12 -16.68
CA ASN A 263 -18.04 -29.43 -18.09
C ASN A 263 -17.45 -28.38 -19.08
N GLY A 264 -16.30 -27.78 -18.73
CA GLY A 264 -15.69 -26.70 -19.51
C GLY A 264 -16.35 -25.33 -19.36
N GLU A 265 -17.37 -25.19 -18.51
CA GLU A 265 -17.99 -23.91 -18.16
C GLU A 265 -17.44 -23.38 -16.83
N TYR A 266 -17.17 -22.07 -16.81
CA TYR A 266 -16.72 -21.37 -15.61
C TYR A 266 -17.91 -20.95 -14.74
N LYS A 267 -17.93 -21.39 -13.49
CA LYS A 267 -18.93 -21.02 -12.47
C LYS A 267 -18.27 -20.24 -11.35
N VAL A 268 -18.50 -18.93 -11.32
CA VAL A 268 -18.02 -18.05 -10.23
C VAL A 268 -18.83 -18.31 -8.96
N LYS A 269 -18.16 -18.57 -7.84
CA LYS A 269 -18.84 -18.73 -6.55
C LYS A 269 -19.45 -17.39 -6.07
N PRO A 270 -20.58 -17.44 -5.34
CA PRO A 270 -21.30 -16.22 -4.93
C PRO A 270 -20.58 -15.42 -3.84
N MET A 271 -19.75 -16.08 -3.02
CA MET A 271 -19.03 -15.46 -1.91
C MET A 271 -17.72 -14.85 -2.40
N ALA A 272 -17.46 -13.59 -2.05
CA ALA A 272 -16.18 -12.95 -2.28
C ALA A 272 -15.17 -13.41 -1.20
N LEU A 273 -13.96 -13.74 -1.62
CA LEU A 273 -12.82 -14.06 -0.76
C LEU A 273 -12.18 -12.79 -0.20
N ALA A 274 -12.12 -11.73 -1.02
CA ALA A 274 -11.61 -10.42 -0.66
C ALA A 274 -12.38 -9.34 -1.43
N THR A 275 -12.45 -8.13 -0.87
CA THR A 275 -13.12 -7.00 -1.51
C THR A 275 -12.39 -5.71 -1.17
N THR A 276 -12.25 -4.84 -2.18
CA THR A 276 -11.82 -3.45 -2.01
C THR A 276 -12.87 -2.52 -2.58
N VAL A 277 -13.14 -1.43 -1.88
CA VAL A 277 -14.17 -0.47 -2.25
C VAL A 277 -13.55 0.87 -2.61
N PHE A 278 -14.15 1.57 -3.57
CA PHE A 278 -13.73 2.92 -3.94
C PHE A 278 -14.89 3.69 -4.55
N GLU A 279 -14.79 5.02 -4.53
CA GLU A 279 -15.69 5.91 -5.26
C GLU A 279 -15.02 6.40 -6.53
N SER A 280 -15.82 6.64 -7.57
CA SER A 280 -15.30 7.12 -8.87
C SER A 280 -14.49 8.41 -8.72
N GLU A 281 -14.86 9.31 -7.82
CA GLU A 281 -14.13 10.55 -7.53
C GLU A 281 -12.70 10.29 -7.03
N ASN A 282 -12.50 9.24 -6.23
CA ASN A 282 -11.22 8.89 -5.61
C ASN A 282 -10.39 7.93 -6.47
N LEU A 283 -10.82 7.64 -7.70
CA LEU A 283 -10.11 6.72 -8.59
C LEU A 283 -8.64 7.14 -8.86
N ALA A 284 -8.34 8.44 -8.81
CA ALA A 284 -7.00 8.95 -9.00
C ALA A 284 -6.00 8.46 -7.93
N ASP A 285 -6.47 8.13 -6.73
CA ASP A 285 -5.63 7.62 -5.65
C ASP A 285 -5.05 6.23 -5.95
N PHE A 286 -5.67 5.51 -6.91
CA PHE A 286 -5.25 4.18 -7.36
C PHE A 286 -4.44 4.23 -8.66
N GLN A 287 -4.20 5.41 -9.24
CA GLN A 287 -3.63 5.51 -10.57
C GLN A 287 -2.12 5.22 -10.57
N THR A 288 -1.68 4.23 -11.37
CA THR A 288 -0.27 3.88 -11.53
C THR A 288 0.31 4.31 -12.87
N ALA A 289 -0.54 4.42 -13.89
CA ALA A 289 -0.20 4.98 -15.19
C ALA A 289 -1.47 5.60 -15.80
N ASP A 290 -1.33 6.28 -16.95
CA ASP A 290 -2.50 6.86 -17.61
C ASP A 290 -3.55 5.78 -17.94
N GLY A 291 -4.77 5.96 -17.42
CA GLY A 291 -5.87 5.01 -17.53
C GLY A 291 -5.70 3.66 -16.83
N VAL A 292 -4.61 3.43 -16.07
CA VAL A 292 -4.35 2.17 -15.35
C VAL A 292 -4.37 2.40 -13.85
N TYR A 293 -5.18 1.60 -13.16
CA TYR A 293 -5.43 1.73 -11.73
C TYR A 293 -5.13 0.42 -11.01
N GLN A 294 -4.33 0.49 -9.94
CA GLN A 294 -3.96 -0.64 -9.09
C GLN A 294 -4.74 -0.60 -7.78
N PHE A 295 -5.50 -1.65 -7.52
CA PHE A 295 -6.34 -1.79 -6.34
C PHE A 295 -5.73 -2.82 -5.38
N PRO A 296 -5.60 -2.49 -4.08
CA PRO A 296 -5.18 -3.45 -3.08
C PRO A 296 -6.25 -4.54 -2.93
N ILE A 297 -5.89 -5.82 -3.04
CA ILE A 297 -6.81 -6.94 -2.77
C ILE A 297 -6.03 -8.13 -2.23
N ALA A 298 -5.74 -8.06 -0.93
CA ALA A 298 -4.95 -9.07 -0.24
C ALA A 298 -5.74 -10.37 -0.07
N ALA A 299 -5.21 -11.48 -0.55
CA ALA A 299 -5.83 -12.79 -0.38
C ALA A 299 -4.81 -13.93 -0.43
N GLU A 300 -5.08 -14.98 0.35
CA GLU A 300 -4.37 -16.24 0.29
C GLU A 300 -5.04 -17.17 -0.72
N LEU A 301 -4.30 -17.64 -1.72
CA LEU A 301 -4.80 -18.42 -2.84
C LEU A 301 -4.15 -19.81 -2.88
N GLU A 302 -4.91 -20.81 -3.27
CA GLU A 302 -4.33 -22.07 -3.73
C GLU A 302 -3.69 -21.87 -5.12
N VAL A 303 -2.41 -22.21 -5.23
CA VAL A 303 -1.66 -22.24 -6.50
C VAL A 303 -2.37 -23.18 -7.49
N ASP A 304 -2.34 -22.81 -8.77
CA ASP A 304 -3.00 -23.50 -9.88
C ASP A 304 -4.54 -23.52 -9.86
N LYS A 305 -5.18 -22.88 -8.89
CA LYS A 305 -6.64 -22.77 -8.83
C LYS A 305 -7.13 -21.55 -9.61
N ASN A 306 -8.37 -21.63 -10.10
CA ASN A 306 -9.01 -20.57 -10.87
C ASN A 306 -9.79 -19.61 -9.97
N TYR A 307 -9.63 -18.33 -10.24
CA TYR A 307 -10.27 -17.23 -9.54
C TYR A 307 -10.83 -16.21 -10.51
N PHE A 308 -11.69 -15.34 -10.00
CA PHE A 308 -12.31 -14.26 -10.73
C PHE A 308 -12.07 -12.95 -9.97
N ILE A 309 -11.53 -11.95 -10.65
CA ILE A 309 -11.49 -10.57 -10.16
C ILE A 309 -12.46 -9.75 -10.98
N GLY A 310 -13.45 -9.14 -10.32
CA GLY A 310 -14.46 -8.34 -10.99
C GLY A 310 -14.67 -6.98 -10.35
N LEU A 311 -14.96 -5.99 -11.20
CA LEU A 311 -15.46 -4.69 -10.81
C LEU A 311 -17.00 -4.74 -10.75
N SER A 312 -17.53 -4.38 -9.60
CA SER A 312 -18.94 -4.45 -9.23
C SER A 312 -19.52 -3.05 -9.11
N SER A 313 -20.69 -2.87 -9.72
CA SER A 313 -21.49 -1.63 -9.70
C SER A 313 -22.77 -1.79 -8.85
N LYS A 314 -22.79 -2.73 -7.89
CA LYS A 314 -23.98 -3.00 -7.07
C LYS A 314 -24.45 -1.79 -6.27
N GLU A 315 -23.51 -1.05 -5.69
CA GLU A 315 -23.80 0.10 -4.82
C GLU A 315 -23.62 1.45 -5.55
N ALA A 316 -23.16 1.41 -6.80
CA ALA A 316 -22.97 2.59 -7.63
C ALA A 316 -24.23 2.91 -8.46
N LYS A 317 -24.68 4.16 -8.40
CA LYS A 317 -25.68 4.73 -9.31
C LYS A 317 -25.00 5.10 -10.61
N ILE A 318 -25.30 4.34 -11.66
CA ILE A 318 -24.69 4.47 -12.99
C ILE A 318 -25.75 4.56 -14.09
N ASN A 319 -25.37 5.16 -15.21
CA ASN A 319 -26.16 5.15 -16.44
C ASN A 319 -25.25 5.19 -17.68
N PHE A 320 -25.83 5.14 -18.89
CA PHE A 320 -25.06 5.07 -20.13
C PHE A 320 -24.08 6.24 -20.36
N ILE A 321 -24.36 7.44 -19.82
CA ILE A 321 -23.48 8.62 -19.96
C ILE A 321 -22.61 8.87 -18.73
N ASN A 322 -22.89 8.18 -17.62
CA ASN A 322 -22.19 8.36 -16.35
C ASN A 322 -21.87 7.00 -15.71
N THR A 323 -20.70 6.44 -16.05
CA THR A 323 -20.28 5.10 -15.63
C THR A 323 -18.78 4.91 -15.79
N LEU A 324 -18.24 3.87 -15.16
CA LEU A 324 -16.90 3.38 -15.45
C LEU A 324 -16.95 2.45 -16.65
N GLU A 325 -15.92 2.54 -17.48
CA GLU A 325 -15.69 1.71 -18.63
C GLU A 325 -14.43 0.88 -18.38
N ILE A 326 -14.49 -0.44 -18.53
CA ILE A 326 -13.32 -1.32 -18.40
C ILE A 326 -12.78 -1.58 -19.79
N LEU A 327 -11.47 -1.39 -19.98
CA LEU A 327 -10.82 -1.59 -21.26
C LEU A 327 -10.38 -3.05 -21.43
N GLY A 328 -10.40 -3.56 -22.66
CA GLY A 328 -9.92 -4.90 -22.96
C GLY A 328 -9.85 -5.23 -24.46
N ASP A 329 -9.76 -6.53 -24.75
CA ASP A 329 -9.58 -7.11 -26.09
C ASP A 329 -10.70 -8.10 -26.42
N LYS A 330 -11.34 -7.96 -27.59
CA LYS A 330 -12.38 -8.85 -28.09
C LYS A 330 -11.86 -10.21 -28.51
N LYS A 331 -10.61 -10.28 -28.97
CA LYS A 331 -10.03 -11.48 -29.58
C LYS A 331 -9.64 -12.51 -28.53
N GLY A 332 -9.51 -12.07 -27.27
CA GLY A 332 -9.20 -12.94 -26.14
C GLY A 332 -7.83 -13.60 -26.24
N GLN A 333 -6.93 -13.06 -27.05
CA GLN A 333 -5.61 -13.66 -27.29
C GLN A 333 -4.60 -13.22 -26.25
N ALA A 334 -4.88 -12.11 -25.55
CA ALA A 334 -3.98 -11.52 -24.58
C ALA A 334 -3.91 -12.28 -23.25
N TYR A 335 -4.88 -13.16 -22.93
CA TYR A 335 -4.94 -13.87 -21.66
C TYR A 335 -5.36 -15.33 -21.84
N LYS A 336 -4.44 -16.26 -21.58
CA LYS A 336 -4.65 -17.70 -21.83
C LYS A 336 -5.37 -18.43 -20.70
N GLU A 337 -5.25 -17.93 -19.47
CA GLU A 337 -5.72 -18.62 -18.26
C GLU A 337 -7.25 -18.50 -18.06
N GLY A 338 -7.92 -17.59 -18.75
CA GLY A 338 -9.36 -17.46 -18.63
C GLY A 338 -9.95 -16.30 -19.43
N PRO A 339 -11.27 -16.31 -19.66
CA PRO A 339 -11.96 -15.20 -20.31
C PRO A 339 -12.39 -14.10 -19.31
N ALA A 340 -12.62 -12.91 -19.85
CA ALA A 340 -13.45 -11.89 -19.25
C ALA A 340 -14.92 -12.29 -19.31
N ILE A 341 -15.61 -12.19 -18.18
CA ILE A 341 -17.01 -12.60 -18.04
C ILE A 341 -17.82 -11.51 -17.33
N LYS A 342 -19.11 -11.50 -17.65
CA LYS A 342 -20.13 -10.80 -16.88
C LYS A 342 -20.88 -11.83 -16.04
N ILE A 343 -20.97 -11.63 -14.73
CA ILE A 343 -21.72 -12.55 -13.86
C ILE A 343 -23.19 -12.58 -14.30
N GLY A 344 -23.75 -13.79 -14.46
CA GLY A 344 -25.13 -14.01 -14.92
C GLY A 344 -25.33 -13.94 -16.44
N SER A 345 -24.25 -13.94 -17.23
CA SER A 345 -24.31 -14.01 -18.70
C SER A 345 -23.49 -15.18 -19.24
N LYS A 346 -23.71 -15.55 -20.52
CA LYS A 346 -22.86 -16.55 -21.19
C LYS A 346 -21.43 -16.02 -21.33
N THR A 347 -20.45 -16.93 -21.22
CA THR A 347 -19.02 -16.63 -21.39
C THR A 347 -18.73 -16.05 -22.77
N SER A 348 -18.01 -14.93 -22.81
CA SER A 348 -17.47 -14.30 -24.02
C SER A 348 -15.98 -14.62 -24.14
N ARG A 349 -15.45 -14.83 -25.34
CA ARG A 349 -14.00 -15.02 -25.58
C ARG A 349 -13.23 -13.69 -25.63
N SER A 350 -13.44 -12.84 -24.64
CA SER A 350 -12.79 -11.54 -24.54
C SER A 350 -11.87 -11.51 -23.31
N CYS A 351 -10.93 -10.57 -23.23
CA CYS A 351 -10.04 -10.39 -22.07
C CYS A 351 -10.10 -8.94 -21.59
N LEU A 352 -9.96 -8.72 -20.28
CA LEU A 352 -9.76 -7.38 -19.73
C LEU A 352 -8.27 -7.00 -19.82
N TYR A 353 -7.97 -5.71 -19.87
CA TYR A 353 -6.63 -5.25 -19.51
C TYR A 353 -6.48 -5.42 -17.99
N PHE A 354 -5.74 -6.44 -17.60
CA PHE A 354 -5.71 -6.95 -16.24
C PHE A 354 -4.32 -7.45 -15.88
N SER A 355 -3.89 -7.16 -14.66
CA SER A 355 -2.70 -7.73 -14.07
C SER A 355 -2.93 -8.12 -12.62
N THR A 356 -2.34 -9.24 -12.19
CA THR A 356 -2.26 -9.65 -10.78
C THR A 356 -0.85 -9.42 -10.24
N PHE A 357 -0.78 -8.98 -8.99
CA PHE A 357 0.48 -8.73 -8.29
C PHE A 357 0.54 -9.62 -7.06
N TYR A 358 1.69 -10.29 -6.91
CA TYR A 358 1.98 -11.14 -5.77
C TYR A 358 3.22 -10.62 -5.07
N ARG A 359 3.23 -10.72 -3.73
CA ARG A 359 4.45 -10.41 -2.98
C ARG A 359 5.39 -11.60 -3.00
N GLN A 360 6.68 -11.37 -2.90
CA GLN A 360 7.64 -12.45 -2.70
C GLN A 360 8.18 -12.32 -1.29
N TYR A 361 8.07 -13.36 -0.48
CA TYR A 361 8.74 -13.40 0.82
C TYR A 361 10.22 -13.73 0.65
N GLN A 362 11.05 -13.15 1.51
CA GLN A 362 12.39 -13.66 1.72
C GLN A 362 12.34 -14.77 2.78
N ASN A 363 13.24 -15.72 2.65
CA ASN A 363 13.46 -16.75 3.66
C ASN A 363 14.78 -16.48 4.35
N ASN A 364 14.79 -16.58 5.68
CA ASN A 364 16.00 -16.54 6.49
C ASN A 364 16.04 -17.81 7.35
N PHE A 365 17.09 -18.60 7.20
CA PHE A 365 17.22 -19.92 7.84
C PHE A 365 16.02 -20.87 7.62
N GLY A 366 15.37 -20.77 6.45
CA GLY A 366 14.21 -21.59 6.09
C GLY A 366 12.86 -21.06 6.57
N GLU A 367 12.85 -19.97 7.34
CA GLU A 367 11.64 -19.33 7.86
C GLU A 367 11.30 -18.06 7.07
N LYS A 368 9.99 -17.80 6.95
CA LYS A 368 9.43 -16.63 6.26
C LYS A 368 9.77 -15.37 7.03
N VAL A 369 10.43 -14.42 6.38
CA VAL A 369 10.64 -13.06 6.90
C VAL A 369 9.39 -12.23 6.60
N LEU A 370 8.79 -11.63 7.64
CA LEU A 370 7.59 -10.80 7.49
C LEU A 370 7.90 -9.56 6.64
N LEU A 371 6.96 -9.12 5.79
CA LEU A 371 7.18 -8.13 4.73
C LEU A 371 7.66 -6.76 5.22
N ASN A 372 7.28 -6.38 6.44
CA ASN A 372 7.68 -5.12 7.07
C ASN A 372 8.59 -5.32 8.28
N SER A 373 9.35 -6.43 8.30
CA SER A 373 10.33 -6.72 9.34
C SER A 373 11.75 -6.37 8.92
N ARG A 374 12.65 -6.28 9.92
CA ARG A 374 14.07 -6.09 9.71
C ARG A 374 14.85 -6.69 10.87
N ILE A 375 15.94 -7.39 10.54
CA ILE A 375 16.91 -7.93 11.49
C ILE A 375 18.25 -7.22 11.25
N GLU A 376 18.71 -6.44 12.21
CA GLU A 376 19.97 -5.69 12.13
C GLU A 376 20.98 -6.21 13.16
N ASP A 377 22.23 -6.46 12.73
CA ASP A 377 23.37 -6.67 13.63
C ASP A 377 23.94 -5.33 14.07
N LEU A 378 23.95 -5.07 15.38
CA LEU A 378 24.47 -3.82 15.96
C LEU A 378 25.95 -3.93 16.35
N GLY A 379 26.56 -5.12 16.24
CA GLY A 379 27.91 -5.40 16.67
C GLY A 379 28.00 -5.85 18.14
N GLU A 380 29.15 -6.41 18.50
CA GLU A 380 29.44 -6.90 19.86
C GLU A 380 28.42 -7.96 20.38
N GLY A 381 27.87 -8.76 19.47
CA GLY A 381 26.93 -9.84 19.80
C GLY A 381 25.49 -9.39 20.05
N VAL A 382 25.17 -8.13 19.74
CA VAL A 382 23.83 -7.55 19.94
C VAL A 382 23.20 -7.24 18.58
N GLY A 383 21.91 -7.54 18.44
CA GLY A 383 21.12 -7.15 17.28
C GLY A 383 19.77 -6.58 17.65
N ILE A 384 18.98 -6.19 16.65
CA ILE A 384 17.59 -5.77 16.81
C ILE A 384 16.72 -6.39 15.72
N TYR A 385 15.59 -6.94 16.14
CA TYR A 385 14.46 -7.23 15.27
C TYR A 385 13.46 -6.08 15.38
N SER A 386 12.98 -5.60 14.25
CA SER A 386 11.86 -4.65 14.20
C SER A 386 10.81 -5.11 13.21
N TYR A 387 9.55 -4.87 13.51
CA TYR A 387 8.43 -5.03 12.60
C TYR A 387 7.43 -3.92 12.85
N LYS A 388 6.83 -3.40 11.78
CA LYS A 388 5.83 -2.36 11.89
C LYS A 388 4.82 -2.46 10.76
N PHE A 389 3.53 -2.33 11.08
CA PHE A 389 2.49 -2.20 10.07
C PHE A 389 2.80 -1.05 9.10
N SER A 390 2.67 -1.36 7.82
CA SER A 390 2.80 -0.43 6.70
C SER A 390 1.48 0.24 6.34
N VAL A 391 0.35 -0.28 6.86
CA VAL A 391 -1.02 0.06 6.48
C VAL A 391 -1.28 -0.27 5.01
N THR A 392 -0.80 -1.44 4.57
CA THR A 392 -0.94 -1.94 3.20
C THR A 392 -1.38 -3.41 3.20
N PRO A 393 -1.76 -3.98 2.05
CA PRO A 393 -2.01 -5.42 1.90
C PRO A 393 -0.94 -6.34 2.51
N ALA A 394 0.31 -5.87 2.62
CA ALA A 394 1.40 -6.61 3.25
C ALA A 394 1.06 -7.04 4.68
N ASP A 395 0.39 -6.19 5.46
CA ASP A 395 0.07 -6.47 6.86
C ASP A 395 -0.90 -7.67 6.99
N TYR A 396 -1.80 -7.84 6.02
CA TYR A 396 -2.70 -9.01 5.96
C TYR A 396 -1.94 -10.29 5.59
N LEU A 397 -1.02 -10.16 4.64
CA LEU A 397 -0.21 -11.25 4.13
C LEU A 397 0.83 -11.75 5.17
N ASP A 398 1.09 -10.99 6.24
CA ASP A 398 1.93 -11.41 7.36
C ASP A 398 1.16 -12.20 8.43
N ILE A 399 -0.16 -12.34 8.32
CA ILE A 399 -0.96 -13.15 9.24
C ILE A 399 -0.63 -14.63 9.08
N TYR A 400 -0.26 -15.27 10.18
CA TYR A 400 0.08 -16.70 10.25
C TYR A 400 -1.17 -17.59 10.30
N GLN A 401 -2.14 -17.23 11.14
CA GLN A 401 -3.39 -17.97 11.28
C GLN A 401 -4.57 -17.00 11.46
N LYS A 402 -5.74 -17.33 10.91
CA LYS A 402 -6.92 -16.45 10.98
C LYS A 402 -8.24 -17.22 10.97
N GLY A 403 -9.26 -16.60 11.55
CA GLY A 403 -10.66 -16.98 11.41
C GLY A 403 -11.23 -16.60 10.03
N GLN A 404 -12.48 -16.97 9.79
CA GLN A 404 -13.14 -16.67 8.53
C GLN A 404 -13.56 -15.19 8.44
N GLY A 405 -13.31 -14.57 7.27
CA GLY A 405 -13.71 -13.18 7.02
C GLY A 405 -12.78 -12.15 7.65
N VAL A 406 -11.53 -12.51 8.00
CA VAL A 406 -10.46 -11.54 8.24
C VAL A 406 -10.04 -10.95 6.89
N TYR A 407 -9.91 -9.62 6.81
CA TYR A 407 -9.55 -8.91 5.58
C TYR A 407 -8.72 -7.65 5.89
N PHE A 408 -7.98 -7.18 4.87
CA PHE A 408 -7.35 -5.86 4.91
C PHE A 408 -8.41 -4.79 4.66
N ASP A 409 -8.53 -3.81 5.55
CA ASP A 409 -9.47 -2.70 5.43
C ASP A 409 -8.76 -1.46 4.86
N PRO A 410 -8.87 -1.17 3.56
CA PRO A 410 -8.17 -0.04 2.95
C PRO A 410 -8.73 1.33 3.38
N VAL A 411 -9.95 1.38 3.92
CA VAL A 411 -10.62 2.64 4.30
C VAL A 411 -10.12 3.10 5.67
N ILE A 412 -10.07 2.16 6.63
CA ILE A 412 -9.64 2.44 8.01
C ILE A 412 -8.13 2.26 8.19
N GLY A 413 -7.54 1.40 7.35
CA GLY A 413 -6.18 0.92 7.50
C GLY A 413 -6.10 -0.25 8.50
N GLY A 414 -5.24 -1.21 8.19
CA GLY A 414 -4.98 -2.37 9.03
C GLY A 414 -5.94 -3.53 8.76
N ILE A 415 -6.11 -4.39 9.76
CA ILE A 415 -6.77 -5.69 9.62
C ILE A 415 -8.09 -5.69 10.39
N SER A 416 -9.18 -5.97 9.67
CA SER A 416 -10.53 -6.00 10.21
C SER A 416 -11.12 -7.41 10.13
N ALA A 417 -12.06 -7.71 11.02
CA ALA A 417 -12.81 -8.96 11.03
C ALA A 417 -14.17 -8.81 11.72
N PRO A 418 -15.17 -9.63 11.37
CA PRO A 418 -16.43 -9.70 12.09
C PRO A 418 -16.24 -10.12 13.55
N ALA A 419 -16.87 -9.41 14.49
CA ALA A 419 -16.89 -9.71 15.92
C ALA A 419 -17.91 -10.81 16.29
N LYS A 420 -17.78 -11.96 15.63
CA LYS A 420 -18.63 -13.14 15.80
C LYS A 420 -17.83 -14.41 15.54
N ASP A 421 -18.47 -15.57 15.75
CA ASP A 421 -17.95 -16.88 15.37
C ASP A 421 -16.54 -17.20 15.90
N ASN A 422 -16.16 -16.59 17.04
CA ASN A 422 -14.83 -16.69 17.64
C ASN A 422 -13.69 -16.26 16.69
N ASN A 423 -13.94 -15.32 15.79
CA ASN A 423 -12.93 -14.80 14.88
C ASN A 423 -11.70 -14.26 15.60
N PHE A 424 -10.56 -14.49 14.96
CA PHE A 424 -9.24 -14.14 15.47
C PHE A 424 -8.25 -13.98 14.32
N PHE A 425 -7.09 -13.40 14.60
CA PHE A 425 -5.91 -13.55 13.75
C PHE A 425 -4.63 -13.55 14.59
N ILE A 426 -3.62 -14.27 14.13
CA ILE A 426 -2.35 -14.52 14.82
C ILE A 426 -1.20 -14.13 13.90
N TYR A 427 -0.23 -13.39 14.43
CA TYR A 427 1.06 -13.15 13.82
C TYR A 427 2.11 -14.06 14.47
N LYS A 428 2.97 -14.68 13.66
CA LYS A 428 4.17 -15.40 14.11
C LYS A 428 5.38 -14.51 13.85
N PHE A 429 6.08 -14.12 14.91
CA PHE A 429 7.32 -13.37 14.83
C PHE A 429 8.48 -14.33 15.02
N ASP A 430 9.21 -14.60 13.95
CA ASP A 430 10.50 -15.28 14.02
C ASP A 430 11.62 -14.23 13.89
N THR A 431 12.35 -14.03 14.97
CA THR A 431 13.43 -13.04 15.05
C THR A 431 14.74 -13.55 14.42
N GLY A 432 14.81 -14.81 13.98
CA GLY A 432 15.98 -15.49 13.44
C GLY A 432 17.06 -15.83 14.47
N TYR A 433 17.20 -14.98 15.49
CA TYR A 433 18.15 -15.07 16.60
C TYR A 433 17.42 -15.08 17.93
N PRO A 434 17.98 -15.70 18.98
CA PRO A 434 17.40 -15.60 20.30
C PRO A 434 17.28 -14.14 20.72
N PHE A 435 16.26 -13.79 21.49
CA PHE A 435 16.09 -12.43 22.00
C PHE A 435 16.10 -12.40 23.53
N LYS A 436 16.61 -11.28 24.06
CA LYS A 436 16.63 -11.01 25.49
C LYS A 436 15.32 -10.41 25.95
N ASP A 437 14.85 -9.39 25.26
CA ASP A 437 13.64 -8.65 25.58
C ASP A 437 12.90 -8.29 24.30
N ALA A 438 11.57 -8.29 24.34
CA ALA A 438 10.73 -7.85 23.23
C ALA A 438 9.61 -6.94 23.73
N THR A 439 9.24 -5.97 22.90
CA THR A 439 8.16 -5.02 23.14
C THR A 439 7.15 -5.08 22.00
N ILE A 440 5.88 -5.21 22.34
CA ILE A 440 4.74 -5.13 21.43
C ILE A 440 4.00 -3.83 21.71
N GLU A 441 3.72 -3.06 20.67
CA GLU A 441 2.84 -1.90 20.70
C GLU A 441 1.74 -2.08 19.66
N ALA A 442 0.49 -1.80 20.02
CA ALA A 442 -0.63 -1.98 19.12
C ALA A 442 -1.74 -0.95 19.35
N SER A 443 -2.53 -0.65 18.32
CA SER A 443 -3.69 0.23 18.48
C SER A 443 -4.86 -0.16 17.58
N GLN A 444 -6.07 0.04 18.08
CA GLN A 444 -7.32 -0.02 17.31
C GLN A 444 -7.60 1.34 16.63
N ALA A 445 -8.28 1.34 15.48
CA ALA A 445 -8.60 2.59 14.75
C ALA A 445 -9.87 3.30 15.24
N VAL A 446 -10.96 2.55 15.45
CA VAL A 446 -12.32 3.10 15.52
C VAL A 446 -13.01 2.75 16.84
N VAL A 447 -13.62 3.74 17.48
CA VAL A 447 -14.30 3.62 18.79
C VAL A 447 -15.63 2.85 18.69
N ASP A 448 -16.31 2.90 17.54
CA ASP A 448 -17.58 2.19 17.30
C ASP A 448 -17.39 0.71 16.91
N TYR A 449 -16.15 0.24 16.80
CA TYR A 449 -15.83 -1.17 16.61
C TYR A 449 -15.78 -1.86 17.97
N ASN A 450 -16.07 -3.15 17.98
CA ASN A 450 -15.83 -4.00 19.14
C ASN A 450 -14.37 -3.85 19.58
N LYS A 451 -14.17 -3.64 20.88
CA LYS A 451 -12.85 -3.60 21.50
C LYS A 451 -12.10 -4.87 21.17
N ILE A 452 -10.80 -4.75 20.92
CA ILE A 452 -9.91 -5.90 20.78
C ILE A 452 -9.32 -6.32 22.12
N GLU A 453 -9.04 -7.61 22.26
CA GLU A 453 -8.12 -8.15 23.25
C GLU A 453 -6.88 -8.68 22.53
N LEU A 454 -5.71 -8.41 23.11
CA LEU A 454 -4.43 -8.80 22.56
C LEU A 454 -3.76 -9.80 23.50
N TYR A 455 -3.22 -10.87 22.94
CA TYR A 455 -2.50 -11.90 23.68
C TYR A 455 -1.16 -12.18 23.02
N PHE A 456 -0.18 -12.59 23.82
CA PHE A 456 1.07 -13.14 23.30
C PHE A 456 1.35 -14.53 23.87
N SER A 457 2.15 -15.32 23.15
CA SER A 457 2.60 -16.65 23.56
C SER A 457 3.95 -16.96 22.91
N TYR A 458 4.71 -17.89 23.47
CA TYR A 458 5.91 -18.45 22.84
C TYR A 458 5.66 -19.81 22.16
N ASP A 459 4.54 -20.46 22.46
CA ASP A 459 4.26 -21.87 22.13
C ASP A 459 2.85 -22.11 21.55
N GLU A 460 2.05 -21.06 21.36
CA GLU A 460 0.64 -21.10 20.95
C GLU A 460 -0.32 -21.80 21.93
N GLU A 461 0.18 -22.30 23.06
CA GLU A 461 -0.62 -22.99 24.09
C GLU A 461 -0.89 -22.05 25.27
N LYS A 462 0.16 -21.40 25.78
CA LYS A 462 0.11 -20.56 26.98
C LYS A 462 0.02 -19.09 26.61
N TRP A 463 -1.21 -18.61 26.47
CA TRP A 463 -1.51 -17.22 26.11
C TRP A 463 -1.51 -16.31 27.33
N GLN A 464 -0.79 -15.20 27.24
CA GLN A 464 -0.76 -14.12 28.22
C GLN A 464 -1.44 -12.87 27.63
N LYS A 465 -2.41 -12.33 28.36
CA LYS A 465 -3.15 -11.13 27.94
C LYS A 465 -2.26 -9.90 28.06
N ILE A 466 -2.26 -9.05 27.03
CA ILE A 466 -1.65 -7.73 27.05
C ILE A 466 -2.67 -6.73 27.54
N GLU A 467 -2.34 -6.04 28.63
CA GLU A 467 -3.21 -5.05 29.23
C GLU A 467 -3.45 -3.85 28.30
N THR A 468 -4.71 -3.42 28.25
CA THR A 468 -5.09 -2.22 27.51
C THR A 468 -4.69 -0.98 28.30
N LEU A 469 -4.04 -0.02 27.64
CA LEU A 469 -3.79 1.31 28.17
C LEU A 469 -5.11 2.09 28.17
N LYS A 470 -5.89 1.97 29.25
CA LYS A 470 -7.23 2.59 29.35
C LYS A 470 -7.15 4.10 29.14
N ARG A 471 -7.90 4.57 28.15
CA ARG A 471 -8.15 6.00 27.88
C ARG A 471 -9.64 6.17 27.59
N ASP A 472 -10.32 7.01 28.36
CA ASP A 472 -11.75 7.26 28.18
C ASP A 472 -12.05 7.78 26.77
N ASN A 473 -13.06 7.21 26.12
CA ASN A 473 -13.54 7.58 24.78
C ASN A 473 -12.47 7.58 23.67
N LYS A 474 -11.41 6.78 23.80
CA LYS A 474 -10.38 6.62 22.76
C LYS A 474 -10.26 5.16 22.31
N PRO A 475 -9.74 4.92 21.10
CA PRO A 475 -9.40 3.57 20.67
C PRO A 475 -8.42 2.90 21.66
N ASN A 476 -8.49 1.57 21.76
CA ASN A 476 -7.62 0.81 22.64
C ASN A 476 -6.17 0.86 22.14
N ASP A 477 -5.27 1.31 23.01
CA ASP A 477 -3.82 1.22 22.83
C ASP A 477 -3.27 0.10 23.72
N PHE A 478 -2.25 -0.60 23.25
CA PHE A 478 -1.60 -1.71 23.95
C PHE A 478 -0.10 -1.48 23.96
N ARG A 479 0.54 -1.80 25.08
CA ARG A 479 1.99 -1.89 25.19
C ARG A 479 2.37 -2.95 26.19
N ASN A 480 3.22 -3.88 25.79
CA ASN A 480 3.78 -4.88 26.69
C ASN A 480 5.24 -5.13 26.36
N SER A 481 6.06 -5.31 27.40
CA SER A 481 7.43 -5.78 27.27
C SER A 481 7.58 -7.08 28.03
N PHE A 482 8.27 -8.05 27.43
CA PHE A 482 8.49 -9.37 28.02
C PHE A 482 9.90 -9.87 27.69
N SER A 483 10.48 -10.63 28.61
CA SER A 483 11.81 -11.20 28.42
C SER A 483 11.75 -12.52 27.66
N GLY A 484 12.66 -12.70 26.71
CA GLY A 484 13.02 -14.03 26.24
C GLY A 484 13.86 -14.74 27.32
N ASP A 485 13.90 -16.07 27.26
CA ASP A 485 14.80 -16.88 28.08
C ASP A 485 16.24 -16.92 27.52
N GLY A 486 16.53 -16.08 26.52
CA GLY A 486 17.80 -16.07 25.78
C GLY A 486 17.96 -17.23 24.80
N GLN A 487 16.96 -18.11 24.66
CA GLN A 487 16.97 -19.22 23.71
C GLN A 487 15.86 -19.11 22.65
N LYS A 488 14.73 -18.52 23.03
CA LYS A 488 13.58 -18.34 22.15
C LYS A 488 13.86 -17.36 21.02
N LYS A 489 13.46 -17.77 19.81
CA LYS A 489 13.50 -16.98 18.57
C LYS A 489 12.10 -16.64 18.05
N VAL A 490 11.08 -17.31 18.57
CA VAL A 490 9.73 -17.23 18.06
C VAL A 490 8.77 -16.83 19.18
N PHE A 491 7.84 -15.96 18.84
CA PHE A 491 6.66 -15.69 19.63
C PHE A 491 5.48 -15.33 18.73
N PHE A 492 4.29 -15.36 19.31
CA PHE A 492 3.03 -15.20 18.62
C PHE A 492 2.24 -14.07 19.26
N VAL A 493 1.52 -13.33 18.43
CA VAL A 493 0.58 -12.28 18.87
C VAL A 493 -0.79 -12.59 18.30
N LYS A 494 -1.76 -12.81 19.18
CA LYS A 494 -3.14 -13.14 18.83
C LYS A 494 -4.06 -11.98 19.15
N VAL A 495 -4.91 -11.65 18.19
CA VAL A 495 -5.92 -10.59 18.31
C VAL A 495 -7.29 -11.25 18.23
N ILE A 496 -8.14 -10.94 19.20
CA ILE A 496 -9.56 -11.32 19.22
C ILE A 496 -10.40 -10.10 19.58
N TYR A 497 -11.71 -10.19 19.42
CA TYR A 497 -12.62 -9.19 19.97
C TYR A 497 -13.00 -9.52 21.42
N ASP A 498 -13.21 -8.47 22.22
CA ASP A 498 -13.80 -8.55 23.54
C ASP A 498 -15.27 -8.99 23.41
N ARG A 499 -15.55 -10.19 23.90
CA ARG A 499 -16.87 -10.82 23.81
C ARG A 499 -17.90 -10.16 24.72
N ASP A 500 -17.43 -9.53 25.79
CA ASP A 500 -18.24 -8.85 26.79
C ASP A 500 -18.46 -7.38 26.43
N ASP A 501 -17.84 -6.89 25.35
CA ASP A 501 -18.04 -5.54 24.86
C ASP A 501 -19.50 -5.31 24.46
N LYS A 502 -20.14 -4.40 25.17
CA LYS A 502 -21.52 -3.98 24.94
C LYS A 502 -21.64 -3.02 23.76
N ASN A 503 -20.52 -2.46 23.28
CA ASN A 503 -20.51 -1.49 22.19
C ASN A 503 -20.47 -2.19 20.82
N LYS A 504 -21.55 -2.91 20.48
CA LYS A 504 -21.64 -3.77 19.26
C LYS A 504 -22.14 -3.04 18.00
N LYS A 505 -21.91 -1.73 17.88
CA LYS A 505 -22.63 -0.91 16.87
C LYS A 505 -22.43 -1.40 15.43
N LEU A 506 -21.21 -1.82 15.10
CA LEU A 506 -20.87 -2.28 13.74
C LEU A 506 -20.59 -3.78 13.65
N GLY A 507 -20.42 -4.48 14.79
CA GLY A 507 -20.16 -5.93 14.81
C GLY A 507 -18.83 -6.33 14.15
N LEU A 508 -17.85 -5.42 14.13
CA LEU A 508 -16.51 -5.60 13.57
C LEU A 508 -15.46 -5.25 14.64
N PHE A 509 -14.27 -5.84 14.55
CA PHE A 509 -13.09 -5.44 15.29
C PHE A 509 -11.91 -5.22 14.34
N ASN A 510 -10.96 -4.36 14.73
CA ASN A 510 -9.85 -3.93 13.88
C ASN A 510 -8.55 -3.74 14.66
N LEU A 511 -7.44 -4.13 14.03
CA LEU A 511 -6.08 -3.79 14.44
C LEU A 511 -5.47 -2.86 13.40
N GLN A 512 -5.24 -1.60 13.78
CA GLN A 512 -4.74 -0.56 12.87
C GLN A 512 -3.22 -0.47 12.85
N LYS A 513 -2.60 -0.68 14.02
CA LYS A 513 -1.15 -0.60 14.19
C LYS A 513 -0.68 -1.80 14.99
N LEU A 514 0.44 -2.35 14.57
CA LEU A 514 1.23 -3.31 15.31
C LEU A 514 2.69 -2.98 15.07
N THR A 515 3.43 -2.82 16.16
CA THR A 515 4.87 -2.63 16.16
C THR A 515 5.46 -3.66 17.10
N VAL A 516 6.55 -4.26 16.68
CA VAL A 516 7.31 -5.22 17.47
C VAL A 516 8.78 -4.85 17.40
N HIS A 517 9.42 -4.80 18.56
CA HIS A 517 10.86 -4.61 18.70
C HIS A 517 11.42 -5.70 19.61
N ALA A 518 12.51 -6.36 19.22
CA ALA A 518 13.18 -7.34 20.07
C ALA A 518 14.69 -7.14 20.04
N ASP A 519 15.31 -7.16 21.21
CA ASP A 519 16.76 -7.07 21.40
C ASP A 519 17.37 -8.47 21.24
N LEU A 520 18.17 -8.65 20.19
CA LEU A 520 18.68 -9.95 19.78
C LEU A 520 20.04 -10.26 20.40
N LEU A 521 20.25 -11.54 20.67
CA LEU A 521 21.52 -12.15 21.03
C LEU A 521 22.11 -12.78 19.76
N MET A 522 23.10 -12.10 19.18
CA MET A 522 23.75 -12.51 17.93
C MET A 522 25.11 -13.13 18.25
N ASP A 523 25.09 -14.28 18.92
CA ASP A 523 26.31 -15.05 19.15
C ASP A 523 26.86 -15.56 17.80
N LYS A 524 28.16 -15.36 17.58
CA LYS A 524 28.87 -15.84 16.40
C LYS A 524 29.35 -17.28 16.54
#